data_AF-A0A961KZC0-F1
#
_entry.id   AF-A0A961KZC0-F1
#
_cell.length_a   1.000
_cell.length_b   1.000
_cell.length_c   1.000
_cell.angle_alpha   90.00
_cell.angle_beta   90.00
_cell.angle_gamma   90.00
#
_symmetry.space_group_name_H-M   'P 1'
#
loop_
_entity.id
_entity.type
_entity.pdbx_description
1 polymer ?
#
loop_
_entity_poly.entity_id
_entity_poly.type
_entity_poly.pdbx_seq_one_letter_code
_entity_poly.pdbx_strand_id
1 'polypeptide(L)'
;MFLSVFDIFKVGIGPSSSHTMGPMLAAARFLDALRAGSDRVPGSGAAARLEATLHGSLAFTGKGHATDRAVILGLLGFVPDTLDPDEAERR
;
A
#
# COMPACT_ATOMS: atom_id res chain seq x y z
N MET A 1 -24.60 -3.11 8.27
CA MET A 1 -23.45 -2.31 7.82
C MET A 1 -23.70 -0.87 8.24
N PHE A 2 -22.84 -0.29 9.08
CA PHE A 2 -22.94 1.12 9.50
C PHE A 2 -21.95 1.93 8.68
N LEU A 3 -22.37 3.12 8.22
CA LEU A 3 -21.54 4.04 7.45
C LEU A 3 -21.32 5.30 8.31
N SER A 4 -20.06 5.64 8.54
CA SER A 4 -19.66 6.85 9.26
C SER A 4 -19.33 7.98 8.28
N VAL A 5 -19.43 9.23 8.74
CA VAL A 5 -18.90 10.39 8.01
C VAL A 5 -17.39 10.23 7.75
N PHE A 6 -16.66 9.58 8.66
CA PHE A 6 -15.24 9.27 8.52
C PHE A 6 -14.94 8.19 7.46
N ASP A 7 -15.96 7.44 7.02
CA ASP A 7 -15.80 6.53 5.89
C ASP A 7 -15.81 7.24 4.54
N ILE A 8 -16.47 8.40 4.50
CA ILE A 8 -16.65 9.25 3.31
C ILE A 8 -15.52 10.27 3.20
N PHE A 9 -15.19 10.96 4.30
CA PHE A 9 -14.17 11.99 4.34
C PHE A 9 -12.92 11.47 5.06
N LYS A 10 -11.88 11.16 4.28
CA LYS A 10 -10.61 10.60 4.76
C LYS A 10 -9.46 11.50 4.35
N VAL A 11 -8.54 11.72 5.28
CA VAL A 11 -7.23 12.31 4.97
C VAL A 11 -6.40 11.28 4.21
N GLY A 12 -5.64 11.73 3.23
CA GLY A 12 -4.73 10.88 2.49
C GLY A 12 -4.05 11.61 1.35
N ILE A 13 -3.56 10.86 0.37
CA ILE A 13 -2.79 11.38 -0.76
C ILE A 13 -3.47 11.16 -2.11
N GLY A 14 -3.30 12.12 -3.01
CA GLY A 14 -3.70 12.00 -4.40
C GLY A 14 -2.72 11.19 -5.24
N PRO A 15 -3.04 10.93 -6.53
CA PRO A 15 -4.21 11.47 -7.24
C PRO A 15 -5.50 10.66 -7.09
N SER A 16 -5.46 9.42 -6.56
CA SER A 16 -6.63 8.54 -6.56
C SER A 16 -6.78 7.70 -5.29
N SER A 17 -7.99 7.69 -4.72
CA SER A 17 -8.30 6.81 -3.59
C SER A 17 -8.18 5.33 -3.95
N SER A 18 -8.59 4.94 -5.16
CA SER A 18 -8.63 3.53 -5.58
C SER A 18 -7.31 3.03 -6.16
N HIS A 19 -6.53 3.91 -6.79
CA HIS A 19 -5.29 3.54 -7.48
C HIS A 19 -4.03 4.06 -6.78
N THR A 20 -4.16 4.87 -5.72
CA THR A 20 -3.03 5.36 -4.93
C THR A 20 -3.18 4.93 -3.47
N MET A 21 -4.22 5.41 -2.76
CA MET A 21 -4.39 5.12 -1.33
C MET A 21 -4.65 3.64 -1.05
N GLY A 22 -5.56 3.01 -1.81
CA GLY A 22 -5.89 1.60 -1.66
C GLY A 22 -4.66 0.68 -1.82
N PRO A 23 -3.90 0.78 -2.92
CA PRO A 23 -2.69 0.00 -3.13
C PRO A 23 -1.60 0.24 -2.07
N MET A 24 -1.38 1.48 -1.65
CA MET A 24 -0.43 1.79 -0.56
C MET A 24 -0.82 1.09 0.75
N LEU A 25 -2.10 1.20 1.12
CA LEU A 25 -2.62 0.57 2.34
C LEU A 25 -2.56 -0.97 2.25
N ALA A 26 -2.83 -1.55 1.08
CA ALA A 26 -2.71 -2.99 0.86
C ALA A 26 -1.26 -3.48 1.05
N ALA A 27 -0.30 -2.73 0.50
CA ALA A 27 1.13 -3.02 0.65
C ALA A 27 1.62 -2.89 2.10
N ALA A 28 1.22 -1.83 2.81
CA ALA A 28 1.55 -1.66 4.23
C ALA A 28 0.98 -2.79 5.09
N ARG A 29 -0.27 -3.18 4.86
CA ARG A 29 -0.89 -4.32 5.55
C ARG A 29 -0.19 -5.65 5.27
N PHE A 30 0.24 -5.86 4.03
CA PHE A 30 1.03 -7.04 3.68
C PHE A 30 2.37 -7.07 4.41
N LEU A 31 3.06 -5.92 4.50
CA LEU A 31 4.30 -5.79 5.26
C LEU A 31 4.10 -6.09 6.75
N ASP A 32 3.01 -5.59 7.35
CA ASP A 32 2.68 -5.85 8.75
C ASP A 32 2.36 -7.33 8.99
N ALA A 33 1.60 -7.96 8.09
CA ALA A 33 1.32 -9.39 8.15
C ALA A 33 2.62 -10.22 8.07
N LEU A 34 3.53 -9.86 7.16
CA LEU A 34 4.83 -10.50 7.03
C LEU A 34 5.68 -10.36 8.30
N ARG A 35 5.71 -9.17 8.90
CA ARG A 35 6.43 -8.88 10.16
C ARG A 35 5.83 -9.62 11.35
N ALA A 36 4.51 -9.76 11.40
CA ALA A 36 3.80 -10.52 12.42
C ALA A 36 3.97 -12.05 12.25
N GLY A 37 4.51 -12.50 11.12
CA GLY A 37 4.63 -13.92 10.79
C GLY A 37 3.30 -14.57 10.42
N SER A 38 2.30 -13.76 10.06
CA SER A 38 1.05 -14.26 9.47
C SER A 38 1.35 -15.02 8.19
N ASP A 39 0.70 -16.16 8.00
CA ASP A 39 0.82 -17.00 6.79
C ASP A 39 2.25 -17.54 6.51
N ARG A 40 3.10 -17.58 7.54
CA ARG A 40 4.45 -18.13 7.39
C ARG A 40 4.39 -19.65 7.17
N VAL A 41 4.85 -20.09 6.00
CA VAL A 41 4.95 -21.52 5.68
C VAL A 41 6.03 -22.17 6.58
N PRO A 42 5.71 -23.25 7.32
CA PRO A 42 6.69 -23.96 8.14
C PRO A 42 7.92 -24.38 7.31
N GLY A 43 9.12 -24.04 7.81
CA GLY A 43 10.37 -24.37 7.13
C GLY A 43 10.81 -23.41 6.02
N SER A 44 10.06 -22.33 5.72
CA SER A 44 10.38 -21.40 4.62
C SER A 44 11.59 -20.49 4.86
N GLY A 45 12.20 -20.49 6.05
CA GLY A 45 13.32 -19.61 6.37
C GLY A 45 12.91 -18.13 6.40
N ALA A 46 13.88 -17.23 6.30
CA ALA A 46 13.63 -15.78 6.30
C ALA A 46 13.13 -15.28 4.94
N ALA A 47 12.34 -14.20 4.94
CA ALA A 47 11.91 -13.56 3.70
C ALA A 47 13.11 -13.01 2.92
N ALA A 48 13.29 -13.46 1.68
CA ALA A 48 14.43 -13.06 0.84
C ALA A 48 14.07 -12.02 -0.24
N ARG A 49 12.79 -11.95 -0.64
CA ARG A 49 12.32 -11.10 -1.74
C ARG A 49 10.85 -10.73 -1.57
N LEU A 50 10.50 -9.51 -1.97
CA LEU A 50 9.12 -9.05 -2.14
C LEU A 50 8.82 -8.90 -3.63
N GLU A 51 7.61 -9.26 -4.03
CA GLU A 51 7.10 -9.05 -5.39
C GLU A 51 5.67 -8.53 -5.30
N ALA A 52 5.35 -7.54 -6.14
CA ALA A 52 4.00 -7.02 -6.29
C ALA A 52 3.64 -7.01 -7.78
N THR A 53 2.49 -7.59 -8.11
CA THR A 53 1.97 -7.67 -9.48
C THR A 53 0.65 -6.94 -9.54
N LEU A 54 0.56 -5.96 -10.44
CA LEU A 54 -0.68 -5.22 -10.70
C LEU A 54 -1.47 -5.92 -11.79
N HIS A 55 -2.79 -6.01 -11.62
CA HIS A 55 -3.69 -6.67 -12.56
C HIS A 55 -4.82 -5.74 -13.03
N GLY A 56 -5.35 -6.00 -14.24
CA GLY A 56 -6.54 -5.32 -14.75
C GLY A 56 -6.41 -3.81 -14.82
N SER A 57 -7.48 -3.09 -14.44
CA SER A 57 -7.53 -1.61 -14.46
C SER A 57 -6.41 -0.96 -13.64
N LEU A 58 -6.02 -1.60 -12.53
CA LEU A 58 -4.93 -1.15 -11.68
C LEU A 58 -3.59 -1.16 -12.41
N ALA A 59 -3.35 -2.19 -13.23
CA ALA A 59 -2.17 -2.25 -14.08
C ALA A 59 -2.25 -1.25 -15.25
N PHE A 60 -3.40 -1.18 -15.94
CA PHE A 60 -3.57 -0.37 -17.14
C PHE A 60 -3.42 1.13 -16.87
N THR A 61 -3.88 1.60 -15.72
CA THR A 61 -3.84 3.03 -15.37
C THR A 61 -2.84 3.36 -14.27
N GLY A 62 -2.07 2.37 -13.81
CA GLY A 62 -1.24 2.49 -12.61
C GLY A 62 -0.20 3.60 -12.70
N LYS A 63 0.47 3.75 -13.86
CA LYS A 63 1.46 4.82 -14.07
C LYS A 63 0.86 6.23 -13.93
N GLY A 64 -0.32 6.46 -14.49
CA GLY A 64 -1.02 7.75 -14.40
C GLY A 64 -1.50 8.08 -12.99
N HIS A 65 -1.69 7.06 -12.15
CA HIS A 65 -2.11 7.20 -10.76
C HIS A 65 -1.00 6.99 -9.73
N ALA A 66 0.26 6.84 -10.19
CA ALA A 66 1.42 6.52 -9.36
C ALA A 66 1.21 5.28 -8.45
N THR A 67 0.50 4.26 -8.95
CA THR A 67 0.20 3.03 -8.21
C THR A 67 1.46 2.25 -7.84
N ASP A 68 2.43 2.20 -8.75
CA ASP A 68 3.74 1.59 -8.51
C ASP A 68 4.46 2.25 -7.33
N ARG A 69 4.56 3.58 -7.33
CA ARG A 69 5.14 4.35 -6.23
C ARG A 69 4.35 4.15 -4.93
N ALA A 70 3.02 4.15 -5.01
CA ALA A 70 2.16 3.91 -3.86
C ALA A 70 2.40 2.54 -3.21
N VAL A 71 2.53 1.48 -4.02
CA VAL A 71 2.85 0.13 -3.54
C VAL A 71 4.24 0.10 -2.90
N ILE A 72 5.25 0.70 -3.53
CA ILE A 72 6.62 0.75 -2.98
C ILE A 72 6.65 1.44 -1.63
N LEU A 73 6.05 2.63 -1.52
CA LEU A 73 5.97 3.38 -0.27
C LEU A 73 5.21 2.60 0.82
N GLY A 74 4.13 1.90 0.46
CA GLY A 74 3.45 0.99 1.38
C GLY A 74 4.35 -0.15 1.87
N LEU A 75 5.15 -0.76 0.99
CA LEU A 75 6.14 -1.79 1.35
C LEU A 75 7.33 -1.23 2.16
N LEU A 76 7.52 0.08 2.17
CA LEU A 76 8.46 0.79 3.06
C LEU A 76 7.83 1.15 4.42
N GLY A 77 6.53 0.91 4.60
CA GLY A 77 5.80 1.15 5.84
C GLY A 77 5.08 2.50 5.93
N PHE A 78 4.99 3.25 4.83
CA PHE A 78 4.20 4.48 4.80
C PHE A 78 2.71 4.15 4.65
N VAL A 79 1.85 4.99 5.24
CA VAL A 79 0.39 4.94 5.07
C VAL A 79 -0.15 6.31 4.67
N PRO A 80 -1.22 6.39 3.84
CA PRO A 80 -1.64 7.65 3.21
C PRO A 80 -1.97 8.79 4.18
N ASP A 81 -2.56 8.48 5.33
CA ASP A 81 -3.10 9.45 6.30
C ASP A 81 -2.02 10.08 7.19
N THR A 82 -0.86 9.43 7.34
CA THR A 82 0.26 9.93 8.15
C THR A 82 1.56 10.11 7.37
N LEU A 83 1.52 9.99 6.05
CA LEU A 83 2.70 10.13 5.19
C LEU A 83 3.24 11.57 5.23
N ASP A 84 4.54 11.71 5.49
CA ASP A 84 5.30 12.94 5.25
C ASP A 84 5.73 12.96 3.76
N PRO A 85 5.26 13.92 2.95
CA PRO A 85 5.62 14.00 1.52
C PRO A 85 7.12 14.18 1.30
N ASP A 86 7.79 14.95 2.15
CA ASP A 86 9.21 15.23 2.01
C ASP A 86 10.04 14.00 2.36
N GLU A 87 9.61 13.20 3.35
CA GLU A 87 10.26 11.91 3.64
C GLU A 87 10.03 10.91 2.51
N ALA A 88 8.80 10.80 2.01
CA ALA A 88 8.45 9.89 0.92
C ALA A 88 9.22 10.18 -0.37
N GLU A 89 9.57 11.45 -0.63
CA GLU A 89 10.38 11.83 -1.80
C GLU A 89 11.86 11.43 -1.69
N ARG A 90 12.37 11.26 -0.47
CA ARG A 90 13.77 10.86 -0.23
C ARG A 90 14.00 9.35 -0.30
N ARG A 91 12.95 8.54 -0.46
CA ARG A 91 12.99 7.08 -0.47
C ARG A 91 12.91 6.53 -1.89
#